data_AF-A0A2P5L554-F1
#
_entry.id   AF-A0A2P5L554-F1
#
_cell.length_a   1.000
_cell.length_b   1.000
_cell.length_c   1.000
_cell.angle_alpha   90.00
_cell.angle_beta   90.00
_cell.angle_gamma   90.00
#
_symmetry.space_group_name_H-M   'P 1'
#
loop_
_entity.id
_entity.type
_entity.pdbx_description
1 polymer ?
#
loop_
_entity_poly.entity_id
_entity_poly.type
_entity_poly.pdbx_seq_one_letter_code
_entity_poly.pdbx_strand_id
1 'polypeptide(L)'
;MNAPRADIPMGPVGRDFAGVAKLVVVKDKDTSLLKQYLMHLSALRTRFNQLNNQGDTGPGAIQLMQQTLDGNGSELAETLKFVDEQMLTGMPDSQKQAIRPLLVRPLMQAFEVIIKPVTAEINKIWQAQVYAPFQVKLAGKYPFAANAKIEASHADIAELFGGEGAIARFFDSALGSLVIRRGDGITVRTWAGLGVALSPLAQNGFAGWVAPLSSGGVPTASSSTSSQWVFQMQALPSPGTLEYTIDIDGQKLRYRNTESHWADFVWPSAQGVPGARVVATNYQGQVIEVVNFPGKFGFKRLIDAAQKTKHPDGVFELNWVNTGVSIAANLKIISKPDSGNDTAGAPQATGYHGLSLPESILSPVPSTATGG
;
A
#
# COMPACT_ATOMS: atom_id res chain seq x y z
N MET A 1 -54.65 -8.44 -29.91
CA MET A 1 -55.18 -9.58 -29.14
C MET A 1 -54.07 -10.61 -28.99
N ASN A 2 -53.39 -10.64 -27.84
CA ASN A 2 -52.43 -11.71 -27.52
C ASN A 2 -53.22 -12.92 -27.06
N ALA A 3 -53.19 -14.01 -27.83
CA ALA A 3 -53.78 -15.28 -27.40
C ALA A 3 -53.03 -15.79 -26.15
N PRO A 4 -53.74 -16.31 -25.12
CA PRO A 4 -53.10 -16.94 -23.99
C PRO A 4 -52.39 -18.22 -24.48
N ARG A 5 -51.06 -18.27 -24.33
CA ARG A 5 -50.29 -19.49 -24.60
C ARG A 5 -50.77 -20.56 -23.63
N ALA A 6 -51.20 -21.71 -24.16
CA ALA A 6 -51.65 -22.84 -23.37
C ALA A 6 -50.52 -23.27 -22.41
N ASP A 7 -50.75 -23.11 -21.11
CA ASP A 7 -49.96 -23.78 -20.09
C ASP A 7 -50.06 -25.28 -20.36
N ILE A 8 -48.93 -25.92 -20.68
CA ILE A 8 -48.85 -27.37 -20.82
C ILE A 8 -49.39 -27.95 -19.50
N PRO A 9 -50.42 -28.82 -19.51
CA PRO A 9 -50.95 -29.39 -18.28
C PRO A 9 -49.86 -30.20 -17.59
N MET A 10 -49.20 -29.61 -16.58
CA MET A 10 -48.06 -30.24 -15.93
C MET A 10 -48.54 -31.06 -14.74
N GLY A 11 -48.32 -32.39 -14.82
CA GLY A 11 -48.44 -33.29 -13.68
C GLY A 11 -47.43 -32.96 -12.57
N PRO A 12 -47.48 -33.64 -11.41
CA PRO A 12 -46.60 -33.36 -10.26
C PRO A 12 -45.11 -33.32 -10.63
N VAL A 13 -44.64 -34.30 -11.41
CA VAL A 13 -43.27 -34.34 -11.94
C VAL A 13 -43.00 -33.19 -12.92
N GLY A 14 -43.96 -32.85 -13.78
CA GLY A 14 -43.81 -31.73 -14.70
C GLY A 14 -43.61 -30.39 -13.99
N ARG A 15 -44.24 -30.19 -12.83
CA ARG A 15 -44.05 -28.98 -12.01
C ARG A 15 -42.61 -28.87 -11.49
N ASP A 16 -42.00 -29.98 -11.09
CA ASP A 16 -40.63 -30.01 -10.61
C ASP A 16 -39.60 -29.71 -11.71
N PHE A 17 -39.89 -30.12 -12.96
CA PHE A 17 -39.05 -29.84 -14.14
C PHE A 17 -39.42 -28.55 -14.91
N ALA A 18 -40.42 -27.81 -14.45
CA ALA A 18 -40.95 -26.62 -15.13
C ALA A 18 -39.86 -25.56 -15.42
N GLY A 19 -38.91 -25.39 -14.49
CA GLY A 19 -37.77 -24.48 -14.65
C GLY A 19 -36.86 -24.90 -15.81
N VAL A 20 -36.48 -26.17 -15.90
CA VAL A 20 -35.66 -26.68 -17.01
C VAL A 20 -36.42 -26.58 -18.33
N ALA A 21 -37.69 -26.95 -18.34
CA ALA A 21 -38.54 -26.82 -19.53
C ALA A 21 -38.59 -25.37 -20.03
N LYS A 22 -38.74 -24.40 -19.13
CA LYS A 22 -38.75 -22.96 -19.47
C LYS A 22 -37.47 -22.51 -20.20
N LEU A 23 -36.31 -23.08 -19.87
CA LEU A 23 -35.04 -22.70 -20.50
C LEU A 23 -34.91 -23.23 -21.93
N VAL A 24 -35.50 -24.40 -22.20
CA VAL A 24 -35.37 -25.12 -23.49
C VAL A 24 -36.49 -24.77 -24.45
N VAL A 25 -37.68 -24.45 -23.95
CA VAL A 25 -38.85 -24.08 -24.78
C VAL A 25 -38.54 -22.84 -25.61
N VAL A 26 -38.80 -22.95 -26.90
CA VAL A 26 -38.69 -21.86 -27.88
C VAL A 26 -39.88 -20.92 -27.68
N LYS A 27 -39.61 -19.64 -27.39
CA LYS A 27 -40.67 -18.66 -27.08
C LYS A 27 -40.73 -17.49 -28.05
N ASP A 28 -39.58 -17.01 -28.55
CA ASP A 28 -39.49 -15.84 -29.42
C ASP A 28 -38.51 -16.10 -30.56
N LYS A 29 -38.89 -15.74 -31.80
CA LYS A 29 -38.04 -15.80 -33.01
C LYS A 29 -37.20 -17.09 -33.12
N ASP A 30 -37.83 -18.25 -32.93
CA ASP A 30 -37.20 -19.58 -33.01
C ASP A 30 -35.95 -19.78 -32.12
N THR A 31 -35.87 -19.06 -31.00
CA THR A 31 -34.74 -19.12 -30.06
C THR A 31 -35.22 -19.39 -28.63
N SER A 32 -34.54 -20.31 -27.94
CA SER A 32 -34.74 -20.60 -26.51
C SER A 32 -33.78 -19.78 -25.64
N LEU A 33 -34.09 -19.64 -24.35
CA LEU A 33 -33.19 -19.00 -23.39
C LEU A 33 -31.85 -19.73 -23.29
N LEU A 34 -31.86 -21.06 -23.37
CA LEU A 34 -30.65 -21.89 -23.42
C LEU A 34 -29.80 -21.59 -24.66
N LYS A 35 -30.42 -21.43 -25.84
CA LYS A 35 -29.69 -21.09 -27.07
C LYS A 35 -29.04 -19.71 -26.95
N GLN A 36 -29.71 -18.73 -26.34
CA GLN A 36 -29.12 -17.41 -26.06
C GLN A 36 -27.93 -17.50 -25.09
N TYR A 37 -28.08 -18.25 -24.00
CA TYR A 37 -26.97 -18.51 -23.07
C TYR A 37 -25.75 -19.14 -23.76
N LEU A 38 -25.96 -20.12 -24.65
CA LEU A 38 -24.86 -20.73 -25.43
C LEU A 38 -24.21 -19.73 -26.39
N MET A 39 -24.98 -18.77 -26.96
CA MET A 39 -24.41 -17.68 -27.75
C MET A 39 -23.53 -16.76 -26.88
N HIS A 40 -23.97 -16.41 -25.67
CA HIS A 40 -23.13 -15.65 -24.73
C HIS A 40 -21.82 -16.39 -24.37
N LEU A 41 -21.88 -17.69 -24.09
CA LEU A 41 -20.68 -18.50 -23.89
C LEU A 41 -19.77 -18.56 -25.13
N SER A 42 -20.35 -18.55 -26.33
CA SER A 42 -19.58 -18.54 -27.58
C SER A 42 -18.84 -17.21 -27.79
N ALA A 43 -19.44 -16.10 -27.36
CA ALA A 43 -18.81 -14.78 -27.36
C ALA A 43 -17.65 -14.76 -26.34
N LEU A 44 -17.88 -15.26 -25.14
CA LEU A 44 -16.84 -15.42 -24.12
C LEU A 44 -15.66 -16.25 -24.65
N ARG A 45 -15.91 -17.41 -25.27
CA ARG A 45 -14.86 -18.21 -25.90
C ARG A 45 -14.07 -17.42 -26.95
N THR A 46 -14.76 -16.62 -27.76
CA THR A 46 -14.12 -15.74 -28.75
C THR A 46 -13.20 -14.72 -28.08
N ARG A 47 -13.63 -14.10 -26.97
CA ARG A 47 -12.80 -13.18 -26.18
C ARG A 47 -11.53 -13.86 -25.66
N PHE A 48 -11.63 -15.07 -25.13
CA PHE A 48 -10.46 -15.84 -24.69
C PHE A 48 -9.51 -16.22 -25.84
N ASN A 49 -10.06 -16.60 -27.00
CA ASN A 49 -9.24 -16.88 -28.18
C ASN A 49 -8.50 -15.62 -28.68
N GLN A 50 -9.15 -14.46 -28.66
CA GLN A 50 -8.50 -13.18 -28.98
C GLN A 50 -7.35 -12.90 -28.01
N LEU A 51 -7.59 -13.09 -26.71
CA LEU A 51 -6.56 -12.90 -25.68
C LEU A 51 -5.35 -13.82 -25.92
N ASN A 52 -5.60 -15.10 -26.18
CA ASN A 52 -4.54 -16.08 -26.45
C ASN A 52 -3.73 -15.74 -27.72
N ASN A 53 -4.38 -15.18 -28.74
CA ASN A 53 -3.73 -14.84 -30.01
C ASN A 53 -2.91 -13.54 -29.97
N GLN A 54 -3.01 -12.74 -28.90
CA GLN A 54 -2.25 -11.49 -28.75
C GLN A 54 -0.79 -11.70 -28.32
N GLY A 55 -0.39 -12.94 -27.99
CA GLY A 55 0.96 -13.28 -27.51
C GLY A 55 1.16 -12.96 -26.04
N ASP A 56 0.95 -11.70 -25.62
CA ASP A 56 0.93 -11.31 -24.20
C ASP A 56 -0.51 -11.22 -23.67
N THR A 57 -0.90 -12.21 -22.88
CA THR A 57 -2.25 -12.32 -22.31
C THR A 57 -2.46 -11.40 -21.10
N GLY A 58 -1.41 -10.81 -20.53
CA GLY A 58 -1.50 -10.02 -19.30
C GLY A 58 -2.43 -8.80 -19.41
N PRO A 59 -2.13 -7.84 -20.31
CA PRO A 59 -2.92 -6.61 -20.42
C PRO A 59 -4.39 -6.84 -20.75
N GLY A 60 -4.67 -7.75 -21.68
CA GLY A 60 -6.05 -8.09 -22.04
C GLY A 60 -6.81 -8.83 -20.94
N ALA A 61 -6.11 -9.64 -20.13
CA ALA A 61 -6.70 -10.28 -18.95
C ALA A 61 -7.05 -9.26 -17.87
N ILE A 62 -6.19 -8.26 -17.64
CA ILE A 62 -6.45 -7.14 -16.70
C ILE A 62 -7.70 -6.40 -17.13
N GLN A 63 -7.79 -6.03 -18.42
CA GLN A 63 -8.94 -5.32 -18.96
C GLN A 63 -10.24 -6.12 -18.78
N LEU A 64 -10.23 -7.41 -19.12
CA LEU A 64 -11.41 -8.27 -18.96
C LEU A 64 -11.82 -8.40 -17.48
N MET A 65 -10.86 -8.52 -16.56
CA MET A 65 -11.15 -8.59 -15.13
C MET A 65 -11.77 -7.28 -14.61
N GLN A 66 -11.20 -6.13 -14.98
CA GLN A 66 -11.73 -4.81 -14.61
C GLN A 66 -13.16 -4.61 -15.12
N GLN A 67 -13.42 -4.87 -16.40
CA GLN A 67 -14.76 -4.81 -17.01
C GLN A 67 -15.76 -5.73 -16.30
N THR A 68 -15.33 -6.96 -15.96
CA THR A 68 -16.18 -7.92 -15.24
C THR A 68 -16.55 -7.42 -13.85
N LEU A 69 -15.60 -6.84 -13.12
CA LEU A 69 -15.83 -6.28 -11.78
C LEU A 69 -16.70 -5.02 -11.84
N ASP A 70 -16.49 -4.16 -12.84
CA ASP A 70 -17.29 -2.95 -13.09
C ASP A 70 -18.72 -3.26 -13.56
N GLY A 71 -18.98 -4.50 -13.97
CA GLY A 71 -20.30 -4.99 -14.35
C GLY A 71 -20.76 -4.53 -15.74
N ASN A 72 -19.83 -4.03 -16.57
CA ASN A 72 -20.11 -3.59 -17.93
C ASN A 72 -18.98 -3.95 -18.89
N GLY A 73 -19.31 -4.14 -20.17
CA GLY A 73 -18.33 -4.40 -21.23
C GLY A 73 -17.56 -5.71 -21.11
N SER A 74 -18.09 -6.68 -20.37
CA SER A 74 -17.52 -8.02 -20.22
C SER A 74 -18.59 -9.07 -20.51
N GLU A 75 -18.25 -10.04 -21.34
CA GLU A 75 -19.11 -11.18 -21.64
C GLU A 75 -19.45 -11.97 -20.37
N LEU A 76 -18.57 -12.00 -19.36
CA LEU A 76 -18.83 -12.66 -18.07
C LEU A 76 -19.94 -11.95 -17.29
N ALA A 77 -19.85 -10.62 -17.17
CA ALA A 77 -20.84 -9.82 -16.45
C ALA A 77 -22.19 -9.82 -17.17
N GLU A 78 -22.18 -9.70 -18.50
CA GLU A 78 -23.38 -9.74 -19.34
C GLU A 78 -24.07 -11.11 -19.26
N THR A 79 -23.31 -12.21 -19.31
CA THR A 79 -23.90 -13.55 -19.20
C THR A 79 -24.49 -13.79 -17.82
N LEU A 80 -23.81 -13.37 -16.75
CA LEU A 80 -24.34 -13.48 -15.40
C LEU A 80 -25.65 -12.68 -15.24
N LYS A 81 -25.68 -11.46 -15.76
CA LYS A 81 -26.88 -10.62 -15.78
C LYS A 81 -28.01 -11.30 -16.56
N PHE A 82 -27.73 -11.88 -17.72
CA PHE A 82 -28.71 -12.64 -18.50
C PHE A 82 -29.26 -13.86 -17.72
N VAL A 83 -28.39 -14.60 -17.02
CA VAL A 83 -28.81 -15.73 -16.17
C VAL A 83 -29.74 -15.25 -15.05
N ASP A 84 -29.33 -14.24 -14.28
CA ASP A 84 -30.06 -13.80 -13.09
C ASP A 84 -31.35 -13.01 -13.45
N GLU A 85 -31.34 -12.19 -14.50
CA GLU A 85 -32.48 -11.33 -14.88
C GLU A 85 -33.44 -11.95 -15.89
N GLN A 86 -33.01 -12.94 -16.69
CA GLN A 86 -33.87 -13.54 -17.72
C GLN A 86 -34.10 -15.05 -17.51
N MET A 87 -33.03 -15.82 -17.31
CA MET A 87 -33.16 -17.29 -17.22
C MET A 87 -33.86 -17.72 -15.94
N LEU A 88 -33.49 -17.16 -14.79
CA LEU A 88 -34.01 -17.59 -13.48
C LEU A 88 -35.28 -16.85 -13.04
N THR A 89 -35.67 -15.80 -13.75
CA THR A 89 -36.82 -14.96 -13.41
C THR A 89 -38.10 -15.77 -13.39
N GLY A 90 -38.92 -15.62 -12.34
CA GLY A 90 -40.20 -16.35 -12.19
C GLY A 90 -40.07 -17.87 -11.95
N MET A 91 -38.88 -18.38 -11.63
CA MET A 91 -38.72 -19.76 -11.14
C MET A 91 -38.92 -19.85 -9.61
N PRO A 92 -39.42 -20.98 -9.08
CA PRO A 92 -39.41 -21.28 -7.64
C PRO A 92 -37.97 -21.37 -7.09
N ASP A 93 -37.78 -21.04 -5.81
CA ASP A 93 -36.43 -20.96 -5.20
C ASP A 93 -35.69 -22.30 -5.20
N SER A 94 -36.40 -23.42 -5.00
CA SER A 94 -35.81 -24.77 -5.08
C SER A 94 -35.22 -25.06 -6.47
N GLN A 95 -35.89 -24.63 -7.54
CA GLN A 95 -35.43 -24.80 -8.91
C GLN A 95 -34.26 -23.86 -9.23
N LYS A 96 -34.30 -22.61 -8.72
CA LYS A 96 -33.17 -21.67 -8.85
C LYS A 96 -31.92 -22.24 -8.19
N GLN A 97 -32.04 -22.78 -6.97
CA GLN A 97 -30.91 -23.38 -6.25
C GLN A 97 -30.31 -24.57 -7.01
N ALA A 98 -31.13 -25.38 -7.68
CA ALA A 98 -30.65 -26.50 -8.48
C ALA A 98 -30.01 -26.08 -9.82
N ILE A 99 -30.59 -25.11 -10.53
CA ILE A 99 -30.20 -24.74 -11.89
C ILE A 99 -29.08 -23.71 -11.92
N ARG A 100 -29.11 -22.71 -11.02
CA ARG A 100 -28.16 -21.58 -11.05
C ARG A 100 -26.70 -22.03 -11.02
N PRO A 101 -26.27 -22.99 -10.18
CA PRO A 101 -24.88 -23.45 -10.19
C PRO A 101 -24.44 -24.02 -11.55
N LEU A 102 -25.33 -24.70 -12.27
CA LEU A 102 -25.02 -25.27 -13.59
C LEU A 102 -24.76 -24.17 -14.64
N LEU A 103 -25.47 -23.04 -14.53
CA LEU A 103 -25.32 -21.88 -15.43
C LEU A 103 -24.16 -20.97 -15.04
N VAL A 104 -23.86 -20.82 -13.74
CA VAL A 104 -22.85 -19.86 -13.27
C VAL A 104 -21.45 -20.48 -13.17
N ARG A 105 -21.33 -21.78 -12.88
CA ARG A 105 -20.04 -22.46 -12.70
C ARG A 105 -19.09 -22.31 -13.91
N PRO A 106 -19.53 -22.43 -15.18
CA PRO A 106 -18.64 -22.21 -16.32
C PRO A 106 -18.08 -20.78 -16.36
N LEU A 107 -18.86 -19.77 -15.95
CA LEU A 107 -18.41 -18.38 -15.90
C LEU A 107 -17.38 -18.18 -14.78
N MET A 108 -17.61 -18.78 -13.60
CA MET A 108 -16.64 -18.76 -12.50
C MET A 108 -15.31 -19.39 -12.89
N GLN A 109 -15.35 -20.55 -13.56
CA GLN A 109 -14.15 -21.22 -14.06
C GLN A 109 -13.41 -20.39 -15.10
N ALA A 110 -14.14 -19.74 -16.02
CA ALA A 110 -13.53 -18.82 -16.98
C ALA A 110 -12.87 -17.62 -16.29
N PHE A 111 -13.53 -17.01 -15.31
CA PHE A 111 -12.96 -15.91 -14.53
C PHE A 111 -11.72 -16.34 -13.72
N GLU A 112 -11.73 -17.55 -13.15
CA GLU A 112 -10.58 -18.08 -12.39
C GLU A 112 -9.32 -18.21 -13.27
N VAL A 113 -9.48 -18.64 -14.52
CA VAL A 113 -8.36 -18.81 -15.48
C VAL A 113 -7.60 -17.50 -15.72
N ILE A 114 -8.28 -16.35 -15.71
CA ILE A 114 -7.63 -15.05 -15.94
C ILE A 114 -6.91 -14.49 -14.70
N ILE A 115 -7.15 -15.03 -13.50
CA ILE A 115 -6.53 -14.51 -12.26
C ILE A 115 -5.01 -14.63 -12.31
N LYS A 116 -4.49 -15.76 -12.79
CA LYS A 116 -3.04 -16.01 -12.87
C LYS A 116 -2.32 -15.04 -13.82
N PRO A 117 -2.72 -14.87 -15.10
CA PRO A 117 -2.06 -13.92 -15.99
C PRO A 117 -2.21 -12.47 -15.50
N VAL A 118 -3.36 -12.10 -14.90
CA VAL A 118 -3.53 -10.77 -14.27
C VAL A 118 -2.53 -10.57 -13.12
N THR A 119 -2.40 -11.56 -12.24
CA THR A 119 -1.50 -11.50 -11.09
C THR A 119 -0.04 -11.35 -11.54
N ALA A 120 0.36 -12.12 -12.54
CA ALA A 120 1.71 -12.07 -13.11
C ALA A 120 2.01 -10.71 -13.75
N GLU A 121 1.08 -10.18 -14.56
CA GLU A 121 1.27 -8.91 -15.24
C GLU A 121 1.31 -7.73 -14.27
N ILE A 122 0.42 -7.68 -13.26
CA ILE A 122 0.45 -6.64 -12.24
C ILE A 122 1.75 -6.69 -11.42
N ASN A 123 2.23 -7.87 -11.06
CA ASN A 123 3.52 -8.01 -10.37
C ASN A 123 4.70 -7.59 -11.26
N LYS A 124 4.65 -7.84 -12.58
CA LYS A 124 5.66 -7.37 -13.53
C LYS A 124 5.66 -5.84 -13.66
N ILE A 125 4.48 -5.21 -13.70
CA ILE A 125 4.34 -3.75 -13.70
C ILE A 125 4.88 -3.17 -12.38
N TRP A 126 4.52 -3.76 -11.23
CA TRP A 126 5.03 -3.37 -9.92
C TRP A 126 6.57 -3.43 -9.85
N GLN A 127 7.13 -4.53 -10.35
CA GLN A 127 8.57 -4.73 -10.44
C GLN A 127 9.27 -3.62 -11.22
N ALA A 128 8.76 -3.33 -12.41
CA ALA A 128 9.36 -2.35 -13.31
C ALA A 128 9.19 -0.90 -12.83
N GLN A 129 8.01 -0.56 -12.33
CA GLN A 129 7.65 0.83 -12.02
C GLN A 129 7.96 1.26 -10.58
N VAL A 130 8.03 0.31 -9.65
CA VAL A 130 8.17 0.62 -8.22
C VAL A 130 9.34 -0.11 -7.57
N TYR A 131 9.34 -1.44 -7.59
CA TYR A 131 10.31 -2.21 -6.81
C TYR A 131 11.75 -2.02 -7.31
N ALA A 132 12.00 -2.14 -8.61
CA ALA A 132 13.36 -1.95 -9.15
C ALA A 132 13.88 -0.51 -8.95
N PRO A 133 13.09 0.56 -9.23
CA PRO A 133 13.47 1.92 -8.89
C PRO A 133 13.77 2.12 -7.40
N PHE A 134 12.99 1.51 -6.51
CA PHE A 134 13.22 1.56 -5.06
C PHE A 134 14.56 0.94 -4.67
N GLN A 135 14.85 -0.26 -5.19
CA GLN A 135 16.09 -0.97 -4.89
C GLN A 135 17.33 -0.17 -5.34
N VAL A 136 17.26 0.44 -6.52
CA VAL A 136 18.38 1.20 -7.09
C VAL A 136 18.56 2.55 -6.40
N LYS A 137 17.46 3.30 -6.18
CA LYS A 137 17.55 4.70 -5.74
C LYS A 137 17.53 4.87 -4.23
N LEU A 138 16.87 3.98 -3.48
CA LEU A 138 16.49 4.23 -2.09
C LEU A 138 16.91 3.13 -1.10
N ALA A 139 16.83 1.85 -1.47
CA ALA A 139 17.01 0.74 -0.50
C ALA A 139 18.35 0.75 0.24
N GLY A 140 19.44 1.17 -0.42
CA GLY A 140 20.78 1.30 0.17
C GLY A 140 21.07 2.64 0.84
N LYS A 141 20.09 3.53 0.98
CA LYS A 141 20.26 4.90 1.51
C LYS A 141 19.45 5.10 2.80
N TYR A 142 19.90 6.02 3.64
CA TYR A 142 19.14 6.45 4.82
C TYR A 142 17.93 7.27 4.35
N PRO A 143 16.71 7.08 4.90
CA PRO A 143 16.36 6.31 6.11
C PRO A 143 16.03 4.82 5.90
N PHE A 144 15.95 4.33 4.66
CA PHE A 144 15.53 2.94 4.37
C PHE A 144 16.54 1.91 4.90
N ALA A 145 17.84 2.18 4.72
CA ALA A 145 18.92 1.46 5.39
C ALA A 145 19.47 2.30 6.54
N ALA A 146 19.23 1.86 7.78
CA ALA A 146 19.59 2.59 9.00
C ALA A 146 21.10 2.90 9.11
N ASN A 147 21.96 2.01 8.61
CA ASN A 147 23.42 2.13 8.64
C ASN A 147 24.02 2.76 7.37
N ALA A 148 23.19 3.22 6.42
CA ALA A 148 23.68 3.81 5.19
C ALA A 148 24.41 5.13 5.44
N LYS A 149 25.53 5.32 4.72
CA LYS A 149 26.30 6.57 4.74
C LYS A 149 25.69 7.65 3.82
N ILE A 150 24.98 7.21 2.78
CA ILE A 150 24.38 8.09 1.77
C ILE A 150 22.90 8.29 2.13
N GLU A 151 22.46 9.54 2.09
CA GLU A 151 21.07 9.92 2.33
C GLU A 151 20.25 9.87 1.02
N ALA A 152 19.02 9.40 1.11
CA ALA A 152 18.05 9.49 0.03
C ALA A 152 17.66 10.96 -0.17
N SER A 153 17.70 11.44 -1.42
CA SER A 153 17.28 12.81 -1.68
C SER A 153 15.76 12.92 -1.54
N HIS A 154 15.27 14.11 -1.18
CA HIS A 154 13.82 14.38 -1.15
C HIS A 154 13.15 14.04 -2.48
N ALA A 155 13.80 14.40 -3.61
CA ALA A 155 13.29 14.14 -4.94
C ALA A 155 13.18 12.62 -5.22
N ASP A 156 14.20 11.83 -4.86
CA ASP A 156 14.17 10.37 -5.03
C ASP A 156 13.03 9.74 -4.21
N ILE A 157 12.78 10.23 -2.98
CA ILE A 157 11.69 9.75 -2.13
C ILE A 157 10.34 10.16 -2.73
N ALA A 158 10.18 11.41 -3.14
CA ALA A 158 8.97 11.96 -3.73
C ALA A 158 8.59 11.31 -5.07
N GLU A 159 9.58 10.81 -5.81
CA GLU A 159 9.34 10.08 -7.05
C GLU A 159 8.58 8.77 -6.81
N LEU A 160 8.83 8.10 -5.68
CA LEU A 160 8.23 6.81 -5.35
C LEU A 160 7.04 6.89 -4.39
N PHE A 161 7.18 7.68 -3.33
CA PHE A 161 6.23 7.77 -2.22
C PHE A 161 5.40 9.07 -2.28
N GLY A 162 4.31 9.10 -1.51
CA GLY A 162 3.38 10.23 -1.48
C GLY A 162 2.20 10.06 -2.43
N GLY A 163 1.23 10.96 -2.33
CA GLY A 163 -0.03 10.88 -3.09
C GLY A 163 0.14 10.97 -4.62
N GLU A 164 1.27 11.52 -5.07
CA GLU A 164 1.64 11.64 -6.49
C GLU A 164 2.85 10.75 -6.84
N GLY A 165 3.30 9.88 -5.93
CA GLY A 165 4.45 9.01 -6.16
C GLY A 165 4.15 7.86 -7.12
N ALA A 166 5.19 7.14 -7.56
CA ALA A 166 5.05 5.95 -8.40
C ALA A 166 4.12 4.89 -7.80
N ILE A 167 4.12 4.73 -6.46
CA ILE A 167 3.22 3.79 -5.77
C ILE A 167 1.76 4.20 -5.94
N ALA A 168 1.41 5.47 -5.69
CA ALA A 168 0.04 5.95 -5.85
C ALA A 168 -0.44 5.78 -7.31
N ARG A 169 0.38 6.20 -8.27
CA ARG A 169 0.10 6.02 -9.72
C ARG A 169 -0.06 4.55 -10.10
N PHE A 170 0.74 3.65 -9.53
CA PHE A 170 0.60 2.22 -9.75
C PHE A 170 -0.76 1.70 -9.27
N PHE A 171 -1.18 2.10 -8.06
CA PHE A 171 -2.48 1.72 -7.55
C PHE A 171 -3.64 2.33 -8.36
N ASP A 172 -3.47 3.53 -8.94
CA ASP A 172 -4.50 4.19 -9.77
C ASP A 172 -4.62 3.55 -11.15
N SER A 173 -3.49 3.20 -11.77
CA SER A 173 -3.44 2.74 -13.17
C SER A 173 -3.49 1.22 -13.29
N ALA A 174 -2.56 0.50 -12.65
CA ALA A 174 -2.41 -0.94 -12.82
C ALA A 174 -3.47 -1.72 -12.04
N LEU A 175 -3.71 -1.32 -10.78
CA LEU A 175 -4.78 -1.93 -9.98
C LEU A 175 -6.13 -1.29 -10.30
N GLY A 176 -6.22 0.05 -10.35
CA GLY A 176 -7.41 0.77 -10.83
C GLY A 176 -8.70 0.24 -10.20
N SER A 177 -9.64 -0.22 -11.03
CA SER A 177 -10.92 -0.75 -10.57
C SER A 177 -10.84 -2.13 -9.92
N LEU A 178 -9.68 -2.78 -9.84
CA LEU A 178 -9.50 -4.05 -9.12
C LEU A 178 -9.51 -3.88 -7.59
N VAL A 179 -9.29 -2.65 -7.11
CA VAL A 179 -9.21 -2.33 -5.68
C VAL A 179 -10.20 -1.23 -5.30
N ILE A 180 -10.65 -1.24 -4.05
CA ILE A 180 -11.42 -0.17 -3.42
C ILE A 180 -10.58 0.41 -2.30
N ARG A 181 -10.41 1.73 -2.33
CA ARG A 181 -9.77 2.51 -1.28
C ARG A 181 -10.83 3.03 -0.32
N ARG A 182 -10.63 2.86 0.99
CA ARG A 182 -11.50 3.39 2.04
C ARG A 182 -10.64 3.98 3.15
N GLY A 183 -10.54 5.31 3.19
CA GLY A 183 -9.59 5.99 4.07
C GLY A 183 -8.17 5.47 3.81
N ASP A 184 -7.55 4.96 4.86
CA ASP A 184 -6.19 4.41 4.83
C ASP A 184 -6.13 2.94 4.38
N GLY A 185 -7.28 2.28 4.22
CA GLY A 185 -7.37 0.88 3.84
C GLY A 185 -7.50 0.67 2.33
N ILE A 186 -6.88 -0.41 1.84
CA ILE A 186 -7.07 -0.91 0.49
C ILE A 186 -7.61 -2.35 0.51
N THR A 187 -8.65 -2.59 -0.28
CA THR A 187 -9.30 -3.90 -0.37
C THR A 187 -9.46 -4.30 -1.82
N VAL A 188 -9.23 -5.57 -2.13
CA VAL A 188 -9.44 -6.12 -3.48
C VAL A 188 -10.92 -6.40 -3.71
N ARG A 189 -11.40 -6.06 -4.91
CA ARG A 189 -12.74 -6.44 -5.34
C ARG A 189 -12.74 -7.90 -5.77
N THR A 190 -13.90 -8.52 -5.60
CA THR A 190 -14.11 -9.90 -6.02
C THR A 190 -15.37 -10.01 -6.87
N TRP A 191 -15.36 -10.97 -7.77
CA TRP A 191 -16.52 -11.37 -8.56
C TRP A 191 -16.84 -12.82 -8.21
N ALA A 192 -18.04 -13.07 -7.68
CA ALA A 192 -18.43 -14.39 -7.15
C ALA A 192 -17.44 -14.96 -6.10
N GLY A 193 -16.81 -14.09 -5.29
CA GLY A 193 -15.81 -14.48 -4.30
C GLY A 193 -14.41 -14.76 -4.88
N LEU A 194 -14.23 -14.65 -6.19
CA LEU A 194 -12.97 -14.82 -6.89
C LEU A 194 -12.35 -13.45 -7.19
N GLY A 195 -11.03 -13.34 -7.10
CA GLY A 195 -10.31 -12.11 -7.40
C GLY A 195 -8.81 -12.28 -7.16
N VAL A 196 -8.06 -11.22 -7.43
CA VAL A 196 -6.64 -11.16 -7.04
C VAL A 196 -6.52 -10.96 -5.53
N ALA A 197 -5.39 -11.39 -4.95
CA ALA A 197 -5.11 -11.24 -3.53
C ALA A 197 -3.91 -10.30 -3.34
N LEU A 198 -4.06 -9.24 -2.54
CA LEU A 198 -2.96 -8.37 -2.15
C LEU A 198 -2.07 -9.06 -1.11
N SER A 199 -0.76 -8.89 -1.20
CA SER A 199 0.16 -9.39 -0.18
C SER A 199 -0.09 -8.68 1.17
N PRO A 200 0.16 -9.35 2.32
CA PRO A 200 -0.04 -8.71 3.62
C PRO A 200 0.79 -7.43 3.81
N LEU A 201 2.00 -7.41 3.25
CA LEU A 201 2.86 -6.22 3.24
C LEU A 201 2.24 -5.07 2.44
N ALA A 202 1.60 -5.37 1.30
CA ALA A 202 0.89 -4.37 0.51
C ALA A 202 -0.30 -3.77 1.25
N GLN A 203 -1.11 -4.62 1.89
CA GLN A 203 -2.31 -4.19 2.62
C GLN A 203 -1.95 -3.30 3.82
N ASN A 204 -0.92 -3.68 4.58
CA ASN A 204 -0.50 -2.93 5.77
C ASN A 204 0.34 -1.69 5.42
N GLY A 205 1.12 -1.74 4.34
CA GLY A 205 2.04 -0.68 3.95
C GLY A 205 1.38 0.46 3.16
N PHE A 206 0.26 0.18 2.47
CA PHE A 206 -0.38 1.11 1.54
C PHE A 206 -0.54 2.53 2.10
N ALA A 207 -1.15 2.66 3.28
CA ALA A 207 -1.39 3.95 3.92
C ALA A 207 -0.11 4.78 4.07
N GLY A 208 0.96 4.16 4.59
CA GLY A 208 2.25 4.83 4.78
C GLY A 208 2.97 5.17 3.48
N TRP A 209 2.69 4.41 2.41
CA TRP A 209 3.34 4.63 1.11
C TRP A 209 2.75 5.81 0.33
N VAL A 210 1.44 6.01 0.44
CA VAL A 210 0.71 7.08 -0.28
C VAL A 210 0.46 8.32 0.58
N ALA A 211 0.71 8.25 1.90
CA ALA A 211 0.60 9.40 2.79
C ALA A 211 1.55 10.54 2.35
N PRO A 212 1.19 11.81 2.64
CA PRO A 212 2.06 12.96 2.34
C PRO A 212 3.47 12.76 2.92
N LEU A 213 4.51 13.13 2.17
CA LEU A 213 5.92 12.90 2.55
C LEU A 213 6.30 13.47 3.93
N SER A 214 5.59 14.52 4.37
CA SER A 214 5.74 15.12 5.69
C SER A 214 5.42 14.13 6.83
N SER A 215 4.49 13.20 6.64
CA SER A 215 4.14 12.17 7.63
C SER A 215 5.28 11.18 7.84
N GLY A 216 6.05 10.88 6.80
CA GLY A 216 7.30 10.11 6.88
C GLY A 216 8.49 10.90 7.46
N GLY A 217 8.24 12.16 7.87
CA GLY A 217 9.24 13.09 8.39
C GLY A 217 10.29 13.47 7.35
N VAL A 218 9.91 13.51 6.07
CA VAL A 218 10.71 14.06 4.98
C VAL A 218 10.20 15.49 4.72
N PRO A 219 11.01 16.53 4.93
CA PRO A 219 10.57 17.91 4.75
C PRO A 219 10.26 18.20 3.28
N THR A 220 9.13 18.86 2.99
CA THR A 220 8.67 19.21 1.64
C THR A 220 9.45 20.38 1.06
N ALA A 221 9.87 20.29 -0.21
CA ALA A 221 10.65 21.34 -0.88
C ALA A 221 9.86 22.59 -1.28
N SER A 222 8.51 22.52 -1.32
CA SER A 222 7.65 23.57 -1.91
C SER A 222 6.88 24.43 -0.91
N SER A 223 6.98 24.19 0.39
CA SER A 223 6.38 25.08 1.40
C SER A 223 7.45 26.03 1.92
N SER A 224 7.30 27.32 1.62
CA SER A 224 8.06 28.42 2.24
C SER A 224 7.89 28.47 3.77
N THR A 225 6.95 27.70 4.31
CA THR A 225 6.92 27.20 5.68
C THR A 225 7.41 25.75 5.68
N SER A 226 8.72 25.55 5.80
CA SER A 226 9.27 24.23 6.07
C SER A 226 8.56 23.64 7.30
N SER A 227 8.08 22.41 7.18
CA SER A 227 7.55 21.61 8.29
C SER A 227 8.65 21.40 9.33
N GLN A 228 8.82 22.39 10.21
CA GLN A 228 9.89 22.49 11.20
C GLN A 228 9.48 21.79 12.49
N TRP A 229 10.39 21.00 13.02
CA TRP A 229 10.33 20.47 14.37
C TRP A 229 10.92 21.51 15.29
N VAL A 230 10.14 21.97 16.27
CA VAL A 230 10.64 22.81 17.36
C VAL A 230 10.77 21.93 18.59
N PHE A 231 11.97 21.90 19.15
CA PHE A 231 12.25 21.09 20.33
C PHE A 231 13.25 21.81 21.22
N GLN A 232 13.25 21.44 22.49
CA GLN A 232 14.22 21.91 23.46
C GLN A 232 15.18 20.78 23.81
N MET A 233 16.45 21.12 23.95
CA MET A 233 17.45 20.22 24.49
C MET A 233 18.05 20.78 25.76
N GLN A 234 18.27 19.92 26.74
CA GLN A 234 18.98 20.26 27.97
C GLN A 234 20.19 19.33 28.11
N ALA A 235 21.36 19.94 28.22
CA ALA A 235 22.62 19.25 28.43
C ALA A 235 22.65 18.61 29.84
N LEU A 236 23.07 17.35 29.94
CA LEU A 236 23.28 16.69 31.23
C LEU A 236 24.77 16.58 31.57
N PRO A 237 25.14 16.50 32.86
CA PRO A 237 26.50 16.22 33.29
C PRO A 237 27.02 14.92 32.69
N SER A 238 28.22 14.96 32.11
CA SER A 238 28.89 13.83 31.45
C SER A 238 30.24 13.56 32.14
N PRO A 239 30.36 12.47 32.91
CA PRO A 239 31.62 12.10 33.54
C PRO A 239 32.74 11.92 32.50
N GLY A 240 33.96 12.37 32.82
CA GLY A 240 35.10 12.23 31.89
C GLY A 240 35.28 13.38 30.90
N THR A 241 34.41 14.39 30.92
CA THR A 241 34.44 15.53 29.99
C THR A 241 34.57 16.88 30.70
N LEU A 242 35.43 17.76 30.18
CA LEU A 242 35.53 19.17 30.58
C LEU A 242 34.39 19.98 29.99
N GLU A 243 34.12 19.75 28.71
CA GLU A 243 33.04 20.37 27.97
C GLU A 243 32.58 19.48 26.85
N TYR A 244 31.35 19.68 26.39
CA TYR A 244 30.89 19.12 25.13
C TYR A 244 29.98 20.11 24.42
N THR A 245 29.83 19.93 23.11
CA THR A 245 28.96 20.73 22.26
C THR A 245 28.13 19.81 21.39
N ILE A 246 26.81 19.98 21.45
CA ILE A 246 25.85 19.40 20.52
C ILE A 246 25.56 20.47 19.47
N ASP A 247 25.79 20.16 18.20
CA ASP A 247 25.55 21.02 17.04
C ASP A 247 24.52 20.37 16.13
N ILE A 248 23.43 21.06 15.82
CA ILE A 248 22.37 20.60 14.92
C ILE A 248 22.07 21.73 13.92
N ASP A 249 22.34 21.50 12.64
CA ASP A 249 22.19 22.47 11.55
C ASP A 249 22.83 23.85 11.87
N GLY A 250 23.92 23.87 12.64
CA GLY A 250 24.63 25.07 13.08
C GLY A 250 24.17 25.66 14.43
N GLN A 251 23.06 25.18 15.00
CA GLN A 251 22.60 25.54 16.34
C GLN A 251 23.41 24.77 17.37
N LYS A 252 24.04 25.48 18.32
CA LYS A 252 25.00 24.88 19.25
C LYS A 252 24.51 24.96 20.70
N LEU A 253 24.47 23.82 21.36
CA LEU A 253 24.33 23.71 22.81
C LEU A 253 25.69 23.29 23.39
N ARG A 254 26.42 24.26 23.96
CA ARG A 254 27.70 24.02 24.62
C ARG A 254 27.49 23.89 26.12
N TYR A 255 28.06 22.85 26.71
CA TYR A 255 27.98 22.58 28.14
C TYR A 255 29.39 22.46 28.74
N ARG A 256 29.61 23.14 29.87
CA ARG A 256 30.91 23.20 30.59
C ARG A 256 30.74 22.90 32.07
N ASN A 257 29.92 21.91 32.42
CA ASN A 257 29.58 21.59 33.82
C ASN A 257 28.99 22.80 34.59
N THR A 258 28.27 23.66 33.89
CA THR A 258 27.50 24.77 34.46
C THR A 258 26.07 24.32 34.78
N GLU A 259 25.23 25.20 35.32
CA GLU A 259 23.81 24.92 35.46
C GLU A 259 23.17 24.59 34.10
N SER A 260 22.44 23.48 34.04
CA SER A 260 21.79 22.96 32.83
C SER A 260 20.50 23.72 32.54
N HIS A 261 20.47 24.46 31.43
CA HIS A 261 19.26 25.11 30.92
C HIS A 261 18.72 24.40 29.68
N TRP A 262 17.44 24.64 29.38
CA TRP A 262 16.84 24.24 28.12
C TRP A 262 17.20 25.25 27.03
N ALA A 263 17.69 24.74 25.90
CA ALA A 263 17.96 25.51 24.70
C ALA A 263 16.98 25.12 23.60
N ASP A 264 16.42 26.12 22.92
CA ASP A 264 15.50 25.91 21.80
C ASP A 264 16.27 25.56 20.52
N PHE A 265 15.74 24.58 19.79
CA PHE A 265 16.23 24.12 18.51
C PHE A 265 15.09 24.04 17.50
N VAL A 266 15.45 24.21 16.23
CA VAL A 266 14.54 24.11 15.09
C VAL A 266 15.21 23.25 14.02
N TRP A 267 14.52 22.20 13.55
CA TRP A 267 15.03 21.35 12.47
C TRP A 267 13.96 21.12 11.38
N PRO A 268 14.30 21.24 10.09
CA PRO A 268 15.58 21.72 9.55
C PRO A 268 15.78 23.22 9.77
N SER A 269 17.03 23.64 10.05
CA SER A 269 17.41 25.06 10.17
C SER A 269 18.20 25.54 8.95
N ALA A 270 18.01 26.80 8.57
CA ALA A 270 18.80 27.46 7.53
C ALA A 270 20.03 28.21 8.08
N GLN A 271 20.29 28.14 9.39
CA GLN A 271 21.33 28.92 10.05
C GLN A 271 22.76 28.40 9.80
N GLY A 272 22.93 27.16 9.37
CA GLY A 272 24.23 26.53 9.20
C GLY A 272 24.27 25.38 8.20
N VAL A 273 25.34 24.59 8.28
CA VAL A 273 25.52 23.40 7.43
C VAL A 273 24.60 22.29 7.96
N PRO A 274 23.75 21.68 7.10
CA PRO A 274 22.87 20.60 7.53
C PRO A 274 23.65 19.41 8.09
N GLY A 275 23.27 18.96 9.28
CA GLY A 275 23.92 17.86 9.97
C GLY A 275 23.72 17.90 11.47
N ALA A 276 24.18 16.85 12.15
CA ALA A 276 24.25 16.83 13.60
C ALA A 276 25.58 16.27 14.06
N ARG A 277 26.23 16.96 15.01
CA ARG A 277 27.52 16.57 15.55
C ARG A 277 27.55 16.74 17.06
N VAL A 278 28.14 15.78 17.75
CA VAL A 278 28.44 15.89 19.18
C VAL A 278 29.93 15.72 19.39
N VAL A 279 30.55 16.72 20.01
CA VAL A 279 31.99 16.73 20.30
C VAL A 279 32.20 16.99 21.77
N ALA A 280 33.05 16.20 22.41
CA ALA A 280 33.49 16.39 23.78
C ALA A 280 34.98 16.72 23.83
N THR A 281 35.38 17.43 24.87
CA THR A 281 36.78 17.63 25.25
C THR A 281 36.99 16.92 26.59
N ASN A 282 37.94 15.98 26.65
CA ASN A 282 38.25 15.24 27.88
C ASN A 282 39.13 16.06 28.83
N TYR A 283 39.39 15.55 30.04
CA TYR A 283 40.27 16.21 31.03
C TYR A 283 41.72 16.38 30.57
N GLN A 284 42.16 15.64 29.55
CA GLN A 284 43.49 15.76 28.96
C GLN A 284 43.55 16.83 27.86
N GLY A 285 42.44 17.53 27.59
CA GLY A 285 42.34 18.54 26.54
C GLY A 285 42.18 17.97 25.13
N GLN A 286 42.00 16.66 24.99
CA GLN A 286 41.78 16.02 23.69
C GLN A 286 40.32 16.19 23.26
N VAL A 287 40.13 16.59 22.01
CA VAL A 287 38.82 16.73 21.37
C VAL A 287 38.41 15.38 20.77
N ILE A 288 37.29 14.84 21.22
CA ILE A 288 36.72 13.56 20.81
C ILE A 288 35.40 13.82 20.11
N GLU A 289 35.32 13.40 18.84
CA GLU A 289 34.08 13.43 18.09
C GLU A 289 33.25 12.20 18.45
N VAL A 290 32.21 12.39 19.26
CA VAL A 290 31.37 11.29 19.76
C VAL A 290 30.47 10.77 18.66
N VAL A 291 29.78 11.67 17.95
CA VAL A 291 29.01 11.34 16.76
C VAL A 291 29.07 12.48 15.75
N ASN A 292 29.02 12.14 14.47
CA ASN A 292 29.01 13.10 13.38
C ASN A 292 28.18 12.54 12.22
N PHE A 293 27.02 13.13 12.02
CA PHE A 293 26.07 12.78 10.98
C PHE A 293 25.86 14.01 10.08
N PRO A 294 26.69 14.17 9.03
CA PRO A 294 26.48 15.23 8.06
C PRO A 294 25.21 14.94 7.23
N GLY A 295 24.58 16.00 6.71
CA GLY A 295 23.45 15.88 5.80
C GLY A 295 22.11 16.30 6.41
N LYS A 296 21.08 16.29 5.59
CA LYS A 296 19.76 16.82 5.94
C LYS A 296 19.07 15.96 6.99
N PHE A 297 19.43 14.68 7.09
CA PHE A 297 18.89 13.76 8.10
C PHE A 297 19.77 13.65 9.34
N GLY A 298 20.80 14.51 9.50
CA GLY A 298 21.73 14.47 10.63
C GLY A 298 21.02 14.41 11.99
N PHE A 299 20.01 15.24 12.22
CA PHE A 299 19.22 15.24 13.45
C PHE A 299 18.51 13.90 13.73
N LYS A 300 17.85 13.31 12.72
CA LYS A 300 17.21 12.00 12.92
C LYS A 300 18.23 10.91 13.20
N ARG A 301 19.37 10.91 12.49
CA ARG A 301 20.46 9.98 12.74
C ARG A 301 21.05 10.16 14.14
N LEU A 302 21.17 11.40 14.61
CA LEU A 302 21.58 11.70 15.98
C LEU A 302 20.63 11.05 16.99
N ILE A 303 19.31 11.22 16.81
CA ILE A 303 18.32 10.58 17.67
C ILE A 303 18.41 9.05 17.56
N ASP A 304 18.49 8.49 16.35
CA ASP A 304 18.51 7.04 16.12
C ASP A 304 19.77 6.37 16.67
N ALA A 305 20.90 7.09 16.72
CA ALA A 305 22.15 6.60 17.30
C ALA A 305 22.18 6.65 18.84
N ALA A 306 21.25 7.38 19.49
CA ALA A 306 21.20 7.47 20.94
C ALA A 306 20.50 6.26 21.58
N GLN A 307 20.97 5.86 22.76
CA GLN A 307 20.17 5.07 23.69
C GLN A 307 19.09 6.00 24.27
N LYS A 308 17.82 5.62 24.10
CA LYS A 308 16.66 6.46 24.44
C LYS A 308 15.98 5.94 25.70
N THR A 309 15.85 6.78 26.71
CA THR A 309 15.04 6.51 27.91
C THR A 309 13.89 7.51 27.97
N LYS A 310 12.65 7.02 28.03
CA LYS A 310 11.47 7.89 28.11
C LYS A 310 11.14 8.18 29.57
N HIS A 311 11.09 9.45 29.92
CA HIS A 311 10.63 9.91 31.23
C HIS A 311 9.10 10.14 31.24
N PRO A 312 8.43 10.06 32.42
CA PRO A 312 6.98 10.22 32.54
C PRO A 312 6.46 11.56 32.01
N ASP A 313 7.29 12.60 32.08
CA ASP A 313 6.93 13.99 31.77
C ASP A 313 6.98 14.31 30.25
N GLY A 314 7.10 13.28 29.40
CA GLY A 314 7.22 13.44 27.95
C GLY A 314 8.60 13.90 27.48
N VAL A 315 9.60 13.87 28.36
CA VAL A 315 11.01 14.13 28.06
C VAL A 315 11.70 12.83 27.68
N PHE A 316 12.56 12.87 26.65
CA PHE A 316 13.41 11.76 26.25
C PHE A 316 14.85 12.04 26.66
N GLU A 317 15.45 11.15 27.43
CA GLU A 317 16.89 11.19 27.68
C GLU A 317 17.59 10.43 26.55
N LEU A 318 18.53 11.11 25.89
CA LEU A 318 19.35 10.59 24.81
C LEU A 318 20.77 10.43 25.32
N ASN A 319 21.33 9.23 25.21
CA ASN A 319 22.72 8.95 25.57
C ASN A 319 23.51 8.45 24.36
N TRP A 320 24.61 9.14 24.04
CA TRP A 320 25.56 8.77 23.00
C TRP A 320 26.87 8.31 23.64
N VAL A 321 27.31 7.11 23.27
CA VAL A 321 28.54 6.52 23.81
C VAL A 321 29.54 6.31 22.68
N ASN A 322 30.76 6.84 22.85
CA ASN A 322 31.86 6.57 21.93
C ASN A 322 33.20 6.62 22.70
N THR A 323 34.10 5.67 22.40
CA THR A 323 35.50 5.65 22.89
C THR A 323 35.68 6.00 24.39
N GLY A 324 34.81 5.48 25.25
CA GLY A 324 34.89 5.68 26.71
C GLY A 324 34.32 7.00 27.24
N VAL A 325 33.70 7.81 26.38
CA VAL A 325 32.95 9.01 26.74
C VAL A 325 31.44 8.77 26.50
N SER A 326 30.62 9.17 27.48
CA SER A 326 29.16 9.04 27.44
C SER A 326 28.53 10.42 27.60
N ILE A 327 27.91 10.93 26.55
CA ILE A 327 27.23 12.23 26.57
C ILE A 327 25.74 12.00 26.63
N ALA A 328 25.08 12.59 27.64
CA ALA A 328 23.65 12.54 27.79
C ALA A 328 23.02 13.93 27.61
N ALA A 329 21.83 13.97 27.01
CA ALA A 329 21.00 15.16 26.92
C ALA A 329 19.51 14.80 26.99
N ASN A 330 18.74 15.67 27.64
CA ASN A 330 17.28 15.61 27.60
C ASN A 330 16.77 16.29 26.33
N LEU A 331 15.75 15.70 25.71
CA LEU A 331 15.04 16.19 24.56
C LEU A 331 13.56 16.32 24.91
N LYS A 332 13.01 17.52 24.73
CA LYS A 332 11.59 17.81 24.87
C LYS A 332 11.04 18.33 23.55
N ILE A 333 10.06 17.65 22.99
CA ILE A 333 9.43 18.06 21.73
C ILE A 333 8.38 19.13 22.04
N ILE A 334 8.49 20.31 21.41
CA ILE A 334 7.55 21.42 21.59
C ILE A 334 6.47 21.38 20.51
N SER A 335 6.88 21.23 19.25
CA SER A 335 5.97 21.03 18.14
C SER A 335 6.57 20.12 17.08
N LYS A 336 5.72 19.30 16.48
CA LYS A 336 6.03 18.58 15.25
C LYS A 336 5.26 19.24 14.12
N PRO A 337 5.79 19.22 12.89
CA PRO A 337 5.02 19.62 11.73
C PRO A 337 3.75 18.79 11.63
N ASP A 338 2.65 19.47 11.33
CA ASP A 338 1.31 18.91 11.30
C ASP A 338 1.28 17.69 10.36
N SER A 339 1.25 16.50 10.95
CA SER A 339 0.75 15.32 10.27
C SER A 339 -0.75 15.51 10.19
N GLY A 340 -1.25 16.01 9.06
CA GLY A 340 -2.67 16.23 8.84
C GLY A 340 -3.49 15.03 9.35
N ASN A 341 -4.44 15.33 10.24
CA ASN A 341 -5.31 14.40 10.96
C ASN A 341 -4.62 13.37 11.87
N ASP A 342 -4.11 13.85 13.00
CA ASP A 342 -3.93 13.01 14.19
C ASP A 342 -5.30 12.78 14.86
N THR A 343 -6.16 11.97 14.25
CA THR A 343 -7.27 11.36 14.99
C THR A 343 -6.66 10.41 16.01
N ALA A 344 -6.79 10.77 17.28
CA ALA A 344 -6.36 9.98 18.43
C ALA A 344 -6.72 8.49 18.26
N GLY A 345 -5.74 7.67 17.87
CA GLY A 345 -5.91 6.23 17.66
C GLY A 345 -5.18 5.61 16.46
N ALA A 346 -4.65 6.39 15.52
CA ALA A 346 -3.86 5.83 14.42
C ALA A 346 -2.42 5.50 14.89
N PRO A 347 -1.87 4.30 14.59
CA PRO A 347 -0.48 4.02 14.87
C PRO A 347 0.38 5.05 14.13
N GLN A 348 1.11 5.85 14.91
CA GLN A 348 2.07 6.83 14.46
C GLN A 348 2.90 6.21 13.33
N ALA A 349 2.73 6.70 12.10
CA ALA A 349 3.36 6.10 10.93
C ALA A 349 4.84 5.91 11.24
N THR A 350 5.26 4.66 11.36
CA THR A 350 6.67 4.28 11.35
C THR A 350 7.17 4.89 10.05
N GLY A 351 7.93 5.98 10.13
CA GLY A 351 8.39 6.69 8.94
C GLY A 351 9.20 5.77 8.02
N TYR A 352 9.91 6.33 7.06
CA TYR A 352 10.69 5.51 6.10
C TYR A 352 11.84 4.68 6.72
N HIS A 353 12.02 4.67 8.05
CA HIS A 353 13.08 3.97 8.74
C HIS A 353 12.90 2.45 8.66
N GLY A 354 13.81 1.77 7.97
CA GLY A 354 13.73 0.31 7.77
C GLY A 354 12.57 -0.13 6.88
N LEU A 355 11.90 0.82 6.19
CA LEU A 355 10.81 0.50 5.30
C LEU A 355 11.34 -0.28 4.09
N SER A 356 10.72 -1.41 3.82
CA SER A 356 10.97 -2.24 2.64
C SER A 356 9.70 -2.41 1.85
N LEU A 357 9.85 -2.50 0.53
CA LEU A 357 8.75 -2.81 -0.38
C LEU A 357 8.73 -4.31 -0.68
N PRO A 358 7.56 -4.94 -0.79
CA PRO A 358 7.48 -6.34 -1.18
C PRO A 358 7.92 -6.49 -2.64
N GLU A 359 8.58 -7.59 -2.96
CA GLU A 359 8.96 -7.94 -4.33
C GLU A 359 7.71 -8.19 -5.21
N SER A 360 6.63 -8.71 -4.63
CA SER A 360 5.35 -8.92 -5.31
C SER A 360 4.22 -8.23 -4.54
N ILE A 361 3.41 -7.44 -5.24
CA ILE A 361 2.28 -6.72 -4.64
C ILE A 361 1.05 -7.61 -4.52
N LEU A 362 0.85 -8.52 -5.47
CA LEU A 362 -0.18 -9.55 -5.42
C LEU A 362 0.43 -10.89 -5.01
N SER A 363 -0.24 -11.58 -4.09
CA SER A 363 0.11 -12.94 -3.70
C SER A 363 -0.13 -13.90 -4.86
N PRO A 364 0.76 -14.88 -5.08
CA PRO A 364 0.46 -15.95 -6.03
C PRO A 364 -0.80 -16.68 -5.59
N VAL A 365 -1.69 -16.96 -6.53
CA VAL A 365 -2.90 -17.77 -6.28
C VAL A 365 -2.44 -19.09 -5.66
N PRO A 366 -2.99 -19.53 -4.51
CA PRO A 366 -2.64 -20.83 -3.96
C PRO A 366 -2.98 -21.88 -5.03
N SER A 367 -1.95 -22.58 -5.49
CA SER A 367 -2.13 -23.77 -6.31
C SER A 367 -2.97 -24.73 -5.48
N THR A 368 -4.26 -24.86 -5.78
CA THR A 368 -5.04 -25.97 -5.25
C THR A 368 -4.33 -27.23 -5.70
N ALA A 369 -3.67 -27.90 -4.75
CA ALA A 369 -3.04 -29.19 -4.99
C ALA A 369 -4.10 -30.09 -5.64
N THR A 370 -3.87 -30.46 -6.89
CA THR A 370 -4.60 -31.53 -7.55
C THR A 370 -4.34 -32.79 -6.74
N GLY A 371 -5.27 -33.11 -5.84
CA GLY A 371 -5.27 -34.38 -5.14
C GLY A 371 -5.70 -35.48 -6.09
N GLY A 372 -4.81 -36.45 -6.29
CA GLY A 372 -5.08 -37.87 -6.56
C GLY A 372 -5.90 -38.21 -7.78
#